data_AF-A0AAE1U1R8-F1
#
_entry.id   AF-A0AAE1U1R8-F1
#
_cell.length_a   1.000
_cell.length_b   1.000
_cell.length_c   1.000
_cell.angle_alpha   90.00
_cell.angle_beta   90.00
_cell.angle_gamma   90.00
#
_symmetry.space_group_name_H-M   'P 1'
#
loop_
_entity.id
_entity.type
_entity.pdbx_description
1 polymer ?
#
loop_
_entity_poly.entity_id
_entity_poly.type
_entity_poly.pdbx_seq_one_letter_code
_entity_poly.pdbx_strand_id
1 'polypeptide(L)'
;MAKVCDIGKFKNYTVPPNCIQLSSSKIKRGFLATKVLEPNNVKHWSPVLILGNKRSGSHEAKPLLASFRKILNPAQVVELTEIPPEEALEWYRLVPNHVTCRVVAAGGDGTVCWIMNAIHKMKFKRDPEVAILPIGTGNDLSFALGFGCKLRKKFNAAKYLDQLDKATSTKLDRWQIQYFPPRNLLARASKVDLHMNNYIGIGVDAQVSLNFHRFRESASYIFNNRHFNKLMYLLYAMKASIKNIQKYVDLYMDGVRVELPKISAIVILNISTYAGGAQPWDIGSGGACAPKQDISDGLLEVMCFKSSVHMGLVYIGLREPLRLGQCSDIKLHLKKTVPMHVDGEPWEQDPGTITVTHSYQATVLVRN
;
A
#
# COMPACT_ATOMS: atom_id res chain seq x y z
N MET A 1 12.62 -36.31 -26.75
CA MET A 1 12.41 -34.89 -26.43
C MET A 1 11.30 -34.35 -27.33
N ALA A 2 10.30 -33.65 -26.79
CA ALA A 2 9.23 -33.08 -27.60
C ALA A 2 9.80 -32.06 -28.60
N LYS A 3 9.40 -32.13 -29.88
CA LYS A 3 9.85 -31.20 -30.95
C LYS A 3 9.30 -29.77 -30.78
N VAL A 4 8.32 -29.59 -29.90
CA VAL A 4 7.64 -28.31 -29.63
C VAL A 4 7.62 -28.10 -28.13
N CYS A 5 8.18 -26.99 -27.66
CA CYS A 5 8.06 -26.57 -26.26
C CYS A 5 6.64 -26.06 -26.01
N ASP A 6 5.93 -26.67 -25.06
CA ASP A 6 4.58 -26.26 -24.67
C ASP A 6 4.57 -25.12 -23.63
N ILE A 7 5.76 -24.65 -23.24
CA ILE A 7 6.01 -23.59 -22.23
C ILE A 7 5.52 -24.01 -20.81
N GLY A 8 5.06 -25.26 -20.66
CA GLY A 8 4.60 -25.84 -19.41
C GLY A 8 3.28 -25.26 -18.86
N LYS A 9 2.94 -25.66 -17.63
CA LYS A 9 1.68 -25.29 -16.95
C LYS A 9 1.45 -23.77 -16.87
N PHE A 10 2.51 -22.97 -16.73
CA PHE A 10 2.44 -21.53 -16.46
C PHE A 10 2.60 -20.67 -17.72
N LYS A 11 2.43 -21.26 -18.91
CA LYS A 11 2.57 -20.58 -20.20
C LYS A 11 1.76 -19.31 -20.37
N ASN A 12 0.62 -19.19 -19.69
CA ASN A 12 -0.21 -17.99 -19.74
C ASN A 12 0.45 -16.78 -19.05
N TYR A 13 1.37 -17.00 -18.11
CA TYR A 13 2.05 -15.94 -17.35
C TYR A 13 3.49 -15.68 -17.80
N THR A 14 4.11 -16.68 -18.40
CA THR A 14 5.52 -16.64 -18.77
C THR A 14 5.71 -15.90 -20.08
N VAL A 15 6.73 -15.04 -20.16
CA VAL A 15 7.25 -14.47 -21.40
C VAL A 15 8.35 -15.41 -21.92
N PRO A 16 8.14 -16.17 -22.99
CA PRO A 16 9.18 -17.07 -23.49
C PRO A 16 10.40 -16.28 -23.99
N PRO A 17 11.63 -16.78 -23.80
CA PRO A 17 12.84 -16.07 -24.26
C PRO A 17 12.84 -15.78 -25.75
N ASN A 18 12.29 -16.66 -26.59
CA ASN A 18 12.18 -16.49 -28.04
C ASN A 18 11.13 -15.44 -28.47
N CYS A 19 10.31 -14.97 -27.53
CA CYS A 19 9.36 -13.87 -27.77
C CYS A 19 9.96 -12.50 -27.48
N ILE A 20 11.18 -12.40 -26.94
CA ILE A 20 11.85 -11.14 -26.62
C ILE A 20 12.69 -10.71 -27.82
N GLN A 21 12.33 -9.60 -28.45
CA GLN A 21 13.13 -8.99 -29.51
C GLN A 21 14.20 -8.09 -28.89
N LEU A 22 15.43 -8.28 -29.37
CA LEU A 22 16.61 -7.56 -28.89
C LEU A 22 17.18 -6.69 -30.01
N SER A 23 17.62 -5.48 -29.67
CA SER A 23 18.43 -4.63 -30.55
C SER A 23 19.81 -4.41 -29.95
N SER A 24 20.84 -4.29 -30.78
CA SER A 24 22.15 -3.85 -30.29
C SER A 24 22.04 -2.39 -29.83
N SER A 25 22.64 -2.11 -28.68
CA SER A 25 22.76 -0.73 -28.19
C SER A 25 24.11 -0.17 -28.60
N LYS A 26 24.12 0.99 -29.25
CA LYS A 26 25.36 1.72 -29.56
C LYS A 26 25.95 2.43 -28.33
N ILE A 27 25.16 2.61 -27.26
CA ILE A 27 25.48 3.45 -26.10
C ILE A 27 25.95 2.61 -24.90
N LYS A 28 25.38 1.41 -24.70
CA LYS A 28 25.84 0.44 -23.69
C LYS A 28 26.31 -0.82 -24.40
N ARG A 29 27.48 -1.38 -24.03
CA ARG A 29 27.90 -2.71 -24.51
C ARG A 29 26.83 -3.74 -24.12
N GLY A 30 26.02 -4.18 -25.07
CA GLY A 30 24.97 -5.18 -24.83
C GLY A 30 23.76 -5.05 -25.77
N PHE A 31 22.77 -5.91 -25.50
CA PHE A 31 21.48 -5.92 -26.19
C PHE A 31 20.39 -5.31 -25.29
N LEU A 32 19.51 -4.50 -25.88
CA LEU A 32 18.32 -3.97 -25.22
C LEU A 32 17.08 -4.67 -25.74
N ALA A 33 16.18 -5.04 -24.83
CA ALA A 33 14.86 -5.54 -25.21
C ALA A 33 14.04 -4.38 -25.79
N THR A 34 13.55 -4.56 -27.03
CA THR A 34 12.80 -3.54 -27.76
C THR A 34 11.32 -3.86 -27.86
N LYS A 35 10.97 -5.15 -27.83
CA LYS A 35 9.58 -5.62 -27.93
C LYS A 35 9.43 -7.03 -27.37
N VAL A 36 8.25 -7.34 -26.85
CA VAL A 36 7.81 -8.69 -26.53
C VAL A 36 6.69 -9.07 -27.50
N LEU A 37 6.83 -10.23 -28.14
CA LEU A 37 5.83 -10.80 -29.02
C LEU A 37 4.90 -11.73 -28.25
N GLU A 38 3.65 -11.81 -28.67
CA GLU A 38 2.70 -12.78 -28.13
C GLU A 38 3.14 -14.21 -28.53
N PRO A 39 3.18 -15.17 -27.59
CA PRO A 39 3.60 -16.52 -27.89
C PRO A 39 2.55 -17.27 -28.72
N ASN A 40 3.01 -17.96 -29.76
CA ASN A 40 2.15 -18.79 -30.59
C ASN A 40 1.47 -19.90 -29.75
N ASN A 41 0.19 -20.17 -30.03
CA ASN A 41 -0.60 -21.24 -29.41
C ASN A 41 -0.88 -21.10 -27.89
N VAL A 42 -0.76 -19.89 -27.32
CA VAL A 42 -1.18 -19.60 -25.95
C VAL A 42 -2.44 -18.74 -25.98
N LYS A 43 -3.60 -19.34 -25.71
CA LYS A 43 -4.86 -18.60 -25.61
C LYS A 43 -4.89 -17.83 -24.29
N HIS A 44 -5.39 -16.60 -24.32
CA HIS A 44 -5.53 -15.73 -23.15
C HIS A 44 -4.20 -15.49 -22.41
N TRP A 45 -3.13 -15.29 -23.17
CA TRP A 45 -1.83 -14.95 -22.59
C TRP A 45 -1.93 -13.63 -21.82
N SER A 46 -1.49 -13.64 -20.55
CA SER A 46 -1.55 -12.53 -19.61
C SER A 46 -0.29 -12.56 -18.76
N PRO A 47 0.84 -12.02 -19.25
CA PRO A 47 2.13 -12.12 -18.57
C PRO A 47 2.09 -11.44 -17.20
N VAL A 48 2.91 -11.95 -16.29
CA VAL A 48 3.02 -11.43 -14.91
C VAL A 48 4.42 -10.91 -14.66
N LEU A 49 4.53 -9.67 -14.18
CA LEU A 49 5.77 -9.05 -13.72
C LEU A 49 5.81 -9.05 -12.19
N ILE A 50 6.81 -9.69 -11.60
CA ILE A 50 7.00 -9.73 -10.14
C ILE A 50 8.00 -8.65 -9.75
N LEU A 51 7.56 -7.67 -8.96
CA LEU A 51 8.38 -6.60 -8.42
C LEU A 51 8.53 -6.77 -6.92
N GLY A 52 9.73 -7.13 -6.45
CA GLY A 52 9.95 -7.44 -5.04
C GLY A 52 11.01 -6.58 -4.38
N ASN A 53 10.75 -6.16 -3.14
CA ASN A 53 11.72 -5.43 -2.32
C ASN A 53 12.35 -6.35 -1.25
N LYS A 54 13.65 -6.67 -1.37
CA LYS A 54 14.33 -7.54 -0.40
C LYS A 54 14.48 -6.96 1.01
N ARG A 55 14.37 -5.64 1.17
CA ARG A 55 14.38 -5.00 2.50
C ARG A 55 13.05 -5.16 3.22
N SER A 56 11.99 -5.54 2.49
CA SER A 56 10.68 -5.83 3.05
C SER A 56 10.59 -7.29 3.50
N GLY A 57 10.10 -7.50 4.72
CA GLY A 57 10.00 -8.83 5.32
C GLY A 57 11.36 -9.35 5.78
N SER A 58 11.39 -9.95 6.97
CA SER A 58 12.57 -10.48 7.64
C SER A 58 13.24 -11.64 6.87
N HIS A 59 13.95 -11.33 5.77
CA HIS A 59 14.65 -12.27 4.88
C HIS A 59 13.76 -13.19 4.01
N GLU A 60 12.44 -13.03 4.03
CA GLU A 60 11.50 -13.90 3.28
C GLU A 60 11.44 -13.59 1.77
N ALA A 61 11.83 -12.38 1.36
CA ALA A 61 11.77 -11.95 -0.03
C ALA A 61 12.70 -12.75 -0.96
N LYS A 62 13.91 -13.09 -0.52
CA LYS A 62 14.91 -13.84 -1.31
C LYS A 62 14.39 -15.21 -1.78
N PRO A 63 14.01 -16.14 -0.88
CA PRO A 63 13.51 -17.46 -1.29
C PRO A 63 12.19 -17.36 -2.07
N LEU A 64 11.38 -16.34 -1.81
CA LEU A 64 10.13 -16.09 -2.52
C LEU A 64 10.38 -15.70 -3.99
N LEU A 65 11.24 -14.71 -4.26
CA LEU A 65 11.59 -14.32 -5.63
C LEU A 65 12.28 -15.46 -6.36
N ALA A 66 13.14 -16.22 -5.66
CA ALA A 66 13.74 -17.44 -6.21
C ALA A 66 12.69 -18.48 -6.60
N SER A 67 11.57 -18.60 -5.86
CA SER A 67 10.47 -19.49 -6.23
C SER A 67 9.78 -19.06 -7.52
N PHE A 68 9.65 -17.77 -7.81
CA PHE A 68 9.10 -17.28 -9.08
C PHE A 68 10.06 -17.49 -10.24
N ARG A 69 11.37 -17.26 -10.04
CA ARG A 69 12.40 -17.48 -11.07
C ARG A 69 12.53 -18.94 -11.53
N LYS A 70 12.05 -19.90 -10.73
CA LYS A 70 11.97 -21.31 -11.11
C LYS A 70 10.83 -21.61 -12.09
N ILE A 71 9.86 -20.71 -12.24
CA ILE A 71 8.60 -20.95 -12.95
C ILE A 71 8.42 -19.97 -14.12
N LEU A 72 8.73 -18.69 -13.88
CA LEU A 72 8.64 -17.62 -14.86
C LEU A 72 10.00 -17.37 -15.51
N ASN A 73 10.01 -16.60 -16.59
CA ASN A 73 11.25 -16.08 -17.14
C ASN A 73 11.95 -15.22 -16.06
N PRO A 74 13.25 -15.44 -15.76
CA PRO A 74 13.96 -14.68 -14.75
C PRO A 74 13.88 -13.16 -14.92
N ALA A 75 13.75 -12.67 -16.16
CA ALA A 75 13.62 -11.25 -16.45
C ALA A 75 12.27 -10.65 -16.01
N GLN A 76 11.25 -11.49 -15.77
CA GLN A 76 9.97 -11.08 -15.18
C GLN A 76 10.02 -10.95 -13.65
N VAL A 77 11.15 -11.28 -13.00
CA VAL A 77 11.26 -11.25 -11.54
C VAL A 77 12.32 -10.23 -11.13
N VAL A 78 11.87 -8.99 -10.96
CA VAL A 78 12.72 -7.83 -10.72
C VAL A 78 12.80 -7.52 -9.23
N GLU A 79 14.01 -7.13 -8.84
CA GLU A 79 14.34 -6.75 -7.48
C GLU A 79 14.50 -5.23 -7.35
N LEU A 80 13.65 -4.63 -6.54
CA LEU A 80 13.55 -3.17 -6.44
C LEU A 80 14.69 -2.51 -5.66
N THR A 81 15.57 -3.30 -5.02
CA THR A 81 16.81 -2.79 -4.41
C THR A 81 17.93 -2.63 -5.43
N GLU A 82 17.80 -3.23 -6.60
CA GLU A 82 18.79 -3.16 -7.69
C GLU A 82 18.33 -2.18 -8.78
N ILE A 83 17.03 -2.21 -9.10
CA ILE A 83 16.44 -1.44 -10.20
C ILE A 83 15.19 -0.69 -9.68
N PRO A 84 15.04 0.62 -9.91
CA PRO A 84 13.84 1.34 -9.51
C PRO A 84 12.60 0.84 -10.26
N PRO A 85 11.39 0.94 -9.66
CA PRO A 85 10.17 0.40 -10.27
C PRO A 85 9.86 1.06 -11.62
N GLU A 86 10.21 2.33 -11.83
CA GLU A 86 10.05 2.98 -13.14
C GLU A 86 10.79 2.23 -14.26
N GLU A 87 12.06 1.84 -14.02
CA GLU A 87 12.85 1.06 -14.99
C GLU A 87 12.34 -0.37 -15.11
N ALA A 88 11.93 -1.00 -14.00
CA ALA A 88 11.34 -2.33 -14.03
C ALA A 88 10.03 -2.37 -14.84
N LEU A 89 9.22 -1.33 -14.74
CA LEU A 89 7.94 -1.19 -15.42
C LEU A 89 8.07 -0.88 -16.92
N GLU A 90 9.27 -0.56 -17.44
CA GLU A 90 9.49 -0.47 -18.89
C GLU A 90 9.18 -1.81 -19.58
N TRP A 91 9.32 -2.94 -18.88
CA TRP A 91 8.86 -4.25 -19.36
C TRP A 91 7.40 -4.25 -19.80
N TYR A 92 6.55 -3.48 -19.12
CA TYR A 92 5.14 -3.35 -19.49
C TYR A 92 4.96 -2.72 -20.88
N ARG A 93 5.80 -1.74 -21.24
CA ARG A 93 5.75 -1.10 -22.58
C ARG A 93 6.18 -2.03 -23.70
N LEU A 94 6.96 -3.06 -23.40
CA LEU A 94 7.41 -4.02 -24.39
C LEU A 94 6.30 -5.00 -24.78
N VAL A 95 5.32 -5.23 -23.90
CA VAL A 95 4.18 -6.13 -24.14
C VAL A 95 3.17 -5.46 -25.08
N PRO A 96 2.52 -6.21 -26.01
CA PRO A 96 1.51 -5.64 -26.90
C PRO A 96 0.36 -4.97 -26.13
N ASN A 97 -0.09 -3.79 -26.58
CA ASN A 97 -1.08 -2.97 -25.86
C ASN A 97 -2.43 -3.66 -25.63
N HIS A 98 -2.81 -4.65 -26.45
CA HIS A 98 -4.05 -5.41 -26.30
C HIS A 98 -3.97 -6.51 -25.24
N VAL A 99 -2.75 -6.88 -24.82
CA VAL A 99 -2.49 -7.91 -23.82
C VAL A 99 -2.46 -7.28 -22.43
N THR A 100 -3.25 -7.80 -21.51
CA THR A 100 -3.17 -7.40 -20.10
C THR A 100 -1.91 -7.99 -19.48
N CYS A 101 -1.00 -7.13 -19.03
CA CYS A 101 0.11 -7.53 -18.18
C CYS A 101 -0.23 -7.18 -16.72
N ARG A 102 -0.02 -8.14 -15.81
CA ARG A 102 -0.28 -7.98 -14.37
C ARG A 102 1.01 -7.72 -13.62
N VAL A 103 0.97 -6.86 -12.62
CA VAL A 103 2.11 -6.54 -11.76
C VAL A 103 1.86 -7.11 -10.37
N VAL A 104 2.76 -7.93 -9.86
CA VAL A 104 2.74 -8.42 -8.47
C VAL A 104 3.71 -7.58 -7.65
N ALA A 105 3.17 -6.79 -6.73
CA ALA A 105 3.92 -6.04 -5.74
C ALA A 105 4.25 -6.93 -4.53
N ALA A 106 5.47 -7.47 -4.49
CA ALA A 106 5.97 -8.25 -3.37
C ALA A 106 6.65 -7.35 -2.33
N GLY A 107 5.89 -6.93 -1.33
CA GLY A 107 6.32 -5.96 -0.33
C GLY A 107 5.40 -5.83 0.87
N GLY A 108 5.68 -4.83 1.71
CA GLY A 108 4.68 -4.21 2.59
C GLY A 108 4.03 -3.00 1.92
N ASP A 109 3.15 -2.29 2.65
CA ASP A 109 2.35 -1.18 2.13
C ASP A 109 3.20 -0.09 1.44
N GLY A 110 4.35 0.30 2.03
CA GLY A 110 5.25 1.28 1.40
C GLY A 110 5.85 0.84 0.06
N THR A 111 6.11 -0.46 -0.14
CA THR A 111 6.58 -0.97 -1.45
C THR A 111 5.45 -0.97 -2.47
N VAL A 112 4.22 -1.30 -2.05
CA VAL A 112 3.04 -1.23 -2.91
C VAL A 112 2.79 0.21 -3.36
N CYS A 113 2.84 1.17 -2.42
CA CYS A 113 2.72 2.60 -2.71
C CYS A 113 3.79 3.07 -3.72
N TRP A 114 5.04 2.64 -3.54
CA TRP A 114 6.13 3.01 -4.44
C TRP A 114 5.89 2.51 -5.88
N ILE A 115 5.46 1.27 -6.04
CA ILE A 115 5.12 0.69 -7.35
C ILE A 115 3.93 1.41 -7.98
N MET A 116 2.87 1.70 -7.23
CA MET A 116 1.69 2.40 -7.75
C MET A 116 2.02 3.85 -8.18
N ASN A 117 2.88 4.54 -7.42
CA ASN A 117 3.39 5.85 -7.81
C ASN A 117 4.20 5.79 -9.10
N ALA A 118 5.03 4.76 -9.27
CA ALA A 118 5.77 4.57 -10.51
C ALA A 118 4.82 4.30 -11.69
N ILE A 119 3.82 3.43 -11.53
CA ILE A 119 2.79 3.17 -12.56
C ILE A 119 2.12 4.48 -13.01
N HIS A 120 1.69 5.31 -12.07
CA HIS A 120 1.07 6.59 -12.40
C HIS A 120 2.01 7.55 -13.17
N LYS A 121 3.28 7.65 -12.75
CA LYS A 121 4.28 8.46 -13.45
C LYS A 121 4.55 7.97 -14.87
N MET A 122 4.47 6.65 -15.08
CA MET A 122 4.76 6.02 -16.38
C MET A 122 3.70 6.32 -17.45
N LYS A 123 2.51 6.79 -17.04
CA LYS A 123 1.40 7.22 -17.91
C LYS A 123 1.12 6.20 -19.02
N PHE A 124 0.90 4.94 -18.62
CA PHE A 124 0.56 3.90 -19.58
C PHE A 124 -0.78 4.20 -20.26
N LYS A 125 -0.95 3.71 -21.50
CA LYS A 125 -2.25 3.81 -22.19
C LYS A 125 -3.36 3.07 -21.45
N ARG A 126 -2.98 1.97 -20.80
CA ARG A 126 -3.81 1.17 -19.90
C ARG A 126 -2.93 0.84 -18.71
N ASP A 127 -3.43 1.14 -17.51
CA ASP A 127 -2.68 0.82 -16.31
C ASP A 127 -2.65 -0.70 -16.06
N PRO A 128 -1.52 -1.24 -15.57
CA PRO A 128 -1.44 -2.62 -15.13
C PRO A 128 -2.38 -2.89 -13.96
N GLU A 129 -2.90 -4.11 -13.90
CA GLU A 129 -3.58 -4.63 -12.72
C GLU A 129 -2.54 -5.00 -11.66
N VAL A 130 -2.64 -4.42 -10.46
CA VAL A 130 -1.68 -4.65 -9.38
C VAL A 130 -2.22 -5.67 -8.38
N ALA A 131 -1.48 -6.76 -8.17
CA ALA A 131 -1.73 -7.73 -7.12
C ALA A 131 -0.73 -7.59 -5.98
N ILE A 132 -1.14 -7.87 -4.74
CA ILE A 132 -0.28 -7.73 -3.57
C ILE A 132 0.20 -9.08 -3.07
N LEU A 133 1.52 -9.20 -2.88
CA LEU A 133 2.14 -10.34 -2.24
C LEU A 133 2.72 -9.90 -0.87
N PRO A 134 1.99 -10.15 0.24
CA PRO A 134 2.24 -9.51 1.54
C PRO A 134 3.43 -10.13 2.29
N ILE A 135 4.63 -9.56 2.10
CA ILE A 135 5.84 -9.91 2.86
C ILE A 135 6.10 -8.94 4.04
N GLY A 136 5.32 -7.86 4.17
CA GLY A 136 5.48 -6.87 5.24
C GLY A 136 4.88 -7.28 6.60
N THR A 137 4.93 -6.37 7.58
CA THR A 137 4.41 -6.60 8.95
C THR A 137 2.93 -6.19 9.08
N GLY A 138 2.56 -4.99 8.60
CA GLY A 138 1.21 -4.40 8.64
C GLY A 138 0.30 -5.03 7.58
N ASN A 139 0.58 -4.78 6.31
CA ASN A 139 -0.10 -5.35 5.14
C ASN A 139 -1.61 -5.09 5.16
N ASP A 140 -2.05 -3.93 5.65
CA ASP A 140 -3.47 -3.58 5.73
C ASP A 140 -4.09 -3.59 4.33
N LEU A 141 -3.44 -3.00 3.32
CA LEU A 141 -3.96 -3.04 1.95
C LEU A 141 -4.16 -4.48 1.43
N SER A 142 -3.26 -5.38 1.81
CA SER A 142 -3.38 -6.80 1.47
C SER A 142 -4.57 -7.47 2.16
N PHE A 143 -4.90 -7.09 3.40
CA PHE A 143 -6.11 -7.57 4.06
C PHE A 143 -7.36 -7.05 3.37
N ALA A 144 -7.43 -5.75 3.07
CA ALA A 144 -8.57 -5.14 2.38
C ALA A 144 -8.84 -5.80 1.02
N LEU A 145 -7.78 -6.15 0.28
CA LEU A 145 -7.88 -6.83 -1.01
C LEU A 145 -7.97 -8.37 -0.90
N GLY A 146 -8.14 -8.91 0.30
CA GLY A 146 -8.34 -10.34 0.53
C GLY A 146 -7.08 -11.22 0.45
N PHE A 147 -5.91 -10.70 0.09
CA PHE A 147 -4.63 -11.43 0.09
C PHE A 147 -4.13 -11.77 1.50
N GLY A 148 -4.60 -11.03 2.51
CA GLY A 148 -4.39 -11.32 3.93
C GLY A 148 -2.97 -11.00 4.40
N CYS A 149 -2.55 -11.64 5.49
CA CYS A 149 -1.44 -11.12 6.30
C CYS A 149 -0.15 -11.92 6.18
N LYS A 150 -0.22 -13.22 5.88
CA LYS A 150 0.91 -14.16 6.01
C LYS A 150 1.07 -14.99 4.75
N LEU A 151 2.30 -15.00 4.26
CA LEU A 151 2.78 -16.10 3.45
C LEU A 151 2.88 -17.35 4.33
N ARG A 152 2.41 -18.49 3.81
CA ARG A 152 2.59 -19.78 4.49
C ARG A 152 4.10 -20.04 4.62
N LYS A 153 4.53 -20.70 5.71
CA LYS A 153 5.95 -21.07 5.97
C LYS A 153 6.65 -21.74 4.78
N LYS A 154 5.89 -22.39 3.90
CA LYS A 154 6.35 -22.83 2.57
C LYS A 154 5.57 -22.07 1.50
N PHE A 155 6.07 -20.90 1.10
CA PHE A 155 5.52 -20.18 -0.04
C PHE A 155 5.68 -21.04 -1.31
N ASN A 156 4.69 -20.98 -2.19
CA ASN A 156 4.72 -21.67 -3.46
C ASN A 156 4.18 -20.72 -4.54
N ALA A 157 5.07 -20.27 -5.43
CA ALA A 157 4.74 -19.35 -6.50
C ALA A 157 3.64 -19.89 -7.44
N ALA A 158 3.63 -21.19 -7.75
CA ALA A 158 2.59 -21.80 -8.58
C ALA A 158 1.19 -21.63 -7.96
N LYS A 159 1.06 -21.90 -6.65
CA LYS A 159 -0.24 -21.75 -5.96
C LYS A 159 -0.69 -20.30 -5.91
N TYR A 160 0.24 -19.35 -5.83
CA TYR A 160 -0.09 -17.94 -5.87
C TYR A 160 -0.54 -17.51 -7.26
N LEU A 161 0.13 -17.95 -8.33
CA LEU A 161 -0.32 -17.71 -9.72
C LEU A 161 -1.72 -18.30 -9.97
N ASP A 162 -1.97 -19.54 -9.52
CA ASP A 162 -3.30 -20.17 -9.60
C ASP A 162 -4.38 -19.37 -8.82
N GLN A 163 -4.00 -18.61 -7.79
CA GLN A 163 -4.91 -17.71 -7.06
C GLN A 163 -5.15 -16.40 -7.82
N LEU A 164 -4.13 -15.86 -8.50
CA LEU A 164 -4.28 -14.66 -9.31
C LEU A 164 -5.28 -14.83 -10.46
N ASP A 165 -5.39 -16.04 -11.03
CA ASP A 165 -6.40 -16.33 -12.06
C ASP A 165 -7.84 -16.19 -11.59
N LYS A 166 -8.07 -16.40 -10.29
CA LYS A 166 -9.39 -16.30 -9.67
C LYS A 166 -9.66 -14.91 -9.11
N ALA A 167 -8.64 -14.06 -9.07
CA ALA A 167 -8.77 -12.71 -8.58
C ALA A 167 -9.57 -11.86 -9.57
N THR A 168 -10.32 -10.90 -9.04
CA THR A 168 -11.09 -9.96 -9.84
C THR A 168 -10.44 -8.58 -9.78
N SER A 169 -10.64 -7.77 -10.81
CA SER A 169 -10.13 -6.41 -10.83
C SER A 169 -11.13 -5.45 -10.19
N THR A 170 -10.64 -4.53 -9.37
CA THR A 170 -11.39 -3.39 -8.85
C THR A 170 -10.56 -2.11 -8.95
N LYS A 171 -11.19 -0.97 -8.67
CA LYS A 171 -10.52 0.31 -8.50
C LYS A 171 -10.15 0.52 -7.04
N LEU A 172 -9.06 1.23 -6.82
CA LEU A 172 -8.62 1.72 -5.51
C LEU A 172 -8.41 3.21 -5.64
N ASP A 173 -9.19 3.99 -4.91
CA ASP A 173 -9.00 5.41 -4.78
C ASP A 173 -7.66 5.70 -4.13
N ARG A 174 -6.95 6.68 -4.68
CA ARG A 174 -5.70 7.18 -4.12
C ARG A 174 -5.86 8.66 -3.86
N TRP A 175 -5.38 9.07 -2.70
CA TRP A 175 -5.63 10.41 -2.17
C TRP A 175 -4.36 11.21 -2.15
N GLN A 176 -4.46 12.47 -2.56
CA GLN A 176 -3.39 13.44 -2.48
C GLN A 176 -3.48 14.18 -1.15
N ILE A 177 -2.36 14.25 -0.44
CA ILE A 177 -2.23 14.99 0.81
C ILE A 177 -1.30 16.16 0.55
N GLN A 178 -1.80 17.37 0.77
CA GLN A 178 -1.03 18.60 0.60
C GLN A 178 -0.92 19.34 1.93
N TYR A 179 0.31 19.69 2.30
CA TYR A 179 0.59 20.49 3.48
C TYR A 179 0.92 21.94 3.11
N PHE A 180 0.22 22.87 3.76
CA PHE A 180 0.38 24.31 3.64
C PHE A 180 0.81 24.87 5.00
N PRO A 181 2.08 25.25 5.16
CA PRO A 181 2.58 25.85 6.38
C PRO A 181 1.90 27.21 6.64
N PRO A 182 1.93 27.70 7.89
CA PRO A 182 1.39 29.01 8.23
C PRO A 182 2.12 30.07 7.39
N ARG A 183 1.41 31.07 6.90
CA ARG A 183 2.01 32.17 6.12
C ARG A 183 2.98 32.96 7.01
N ASN A 184 4.26 32.60 7.01
CA ASN A 184 5.33 33.43 7.53
C ASN A 184 5.95 34.19 6.35
N LEU A 185 5.99 35.53 6.44
CA LEU A 185 6.46 36.45 5.39
C LEU A 185 7.92 36.20 4.93
N LEU A 186 8.68 35.35 5.62
CA LEU A 186 10.13 35.15 5.44
C LEU A 186 10.56 33.74 5.00
N ALA A 187 9.66 32.76 4.91
CA ALA A 187 10.03 31.38 4.57
C ALA A 187 9.27 30.86 3.35
N ARG A 188 10.00 30.55 2.27
CA ARG A 188 9.52 29.64 1.20
C ARG A 188 9.48 28.23 1.77
N ALA A 189 8.50 27.94 2.60
CA ALA A 189 8.33 26.59 3.09
C ALA A 189 7.83 25.70 1.93
N SER A 190 8.50 24.57 1.72
CA SER A 190 8.23 23.64 0.63
C SER A 190 6.87 22.96 0.83
N LYS A 191 6.00 23.09 -0.17
CA LYS A 191 4.76 22.30 -0.27
C LYS A 191 5.15 20.82 -0.27
N VAL A 192 4.65 20.06 0.69
CA VAL A 192 4.82 18.61 0.73
C VAL A 192 3.59 17.99 0.07
N ASP A 193 3.84 17.07 -0.86
CA ASP A 193 2.83 16.38 -1.67
C ASP A 193 3.02 14.87 -1.51
N LEU A 194 2.08 14.22 -0.83
CA LEU A 194 2.10 12.78 -0.53
C LEU A 194 0.89 12.10 -1.14
N HIS A 195 1.03 10.82 -1.46
CA HIS A 195 -0.07 9.97 -1.90
C HIS A 195 -0.38 8.92 -0.85
N MET A 196 -1.65 8.76 -0.53
CA MET A 196 -2.17 7.79 0.44
C MET A 196 -2.98 6.71 -0.26
N ASN A 197 -2.80 5.47 0.19
CA ASN A 197 -3.59 4.31 -0.26
C ASN A 197 -4.45 3.74 0.85
N ASN A 198 -4.05 3.87 2.11
CA ASN A 198 -4.66 3.16 3.22
C ASN A 198 -5.39 4.14 4.14
N TYR A 199 -4.64 4.94 4.89
CA TYR A 199 -5.21 5.81 5.91
C TYR A 199 -4.22 6.82 6.49
N ILE A 200 -4.78 7.88 7.08
CA ILE A 200 -4.08 8.84 7.93
C ILE A 200 -4.42 8.55 9.39
N GLY A 201 -3.43 8.58 10.27
CA GLY A 201 -3.67 8.70 11.71
C GLY A 201 -3.04 9.97 12.27
N ILE A 202 -3.77 10.64 13.18
CA ILE A 202 -3.33 11.85 13.87
C ILE A 202 -3.51 11.66 15.36
N GLY A 203 -2.50 12.02 16.17
CA GLY A 203 -2.55 11.93 17.62
C GLY A 203 -2.02 10.61 18.17
N VAL A 204 -2.73 10.01 19.14
CA VAL A 204 -2.20 8.88 19.92
C VAL A 204 -1.87 7.68 19.06
N ASP A 205 -2.63 7.41 17.98
CA ASP A 205 -2.32 6.37 17.01
C ASP A 205 -0.95 6.60 16.33
N ALA A 206 -0.77 7.80 15.77
CA ALA A 206 0.47 8.19 15.12
C ALA A 206 1.68 8.20 16.07
N GLN A 207 1.48 8.56 17.33
CA GLN A 207 2.53 8.51 18.35
C GLN A 207 3.05 7.08 18.55
N VAL A 208 2.17 6.07 18.49
CA VAL A 208 2.57 4.67 18.60
C VAL A 208 3.45 4.28 17.42
N SER A 209 3.02 4.61 16.21
CA SER A 209 3.79 4.38 14.98
C SER A 209 5.14 5.10 15.04
N LEU A 210 5.18 6.36 15.48
CA LEU A 210 6.39 7.16 15.61
C LEU A 210 7.39 6.58 16.61
N ASN A 211 6.91 6.16 17.79
CA ASN A 211 7.76 5.55 18.80
C ASN A 211 8.34 4.22 18.32
N PHE A 212 7.54 3.42 17.60
CA PHE A 212 8.00 2.18 17.00
C PHE A 212 9.01 2.41 15.85
N HIS A 213 8.80 3.44 15.03
CA HIS A 213 9.73 3.82 13.97
C HIS A 213 11.09 4.23 14.55
N ARG A 214 11.12 5.14 15.53
CA ARG A 214 12.35 5.53 16.25
C ARG A 214 13.05 4.33 16.88
N PHE A 215 12.30 3.36 17.39
CA PHE A 215 12.86 2.11 17.90
C PHE A 215 13.52 1.27 16.81
N ARG A 216 12.91 1.15 15.62
CA ARG A 216 13.50 0.43 14.49
C ARG A 216 14.80 1.05 13.97
N GLU A 217 14.95 2.37 14.11
CA GLU A 217 16.17 3.08 13.75
C GLU A 217 17.25 3.04 14.84
N SER A 218 16.89 2.62 16.05
CA SER A 218 17.82 2.56 17.17
C SER A 218 18.79 1.37 17.07
N ALA A 219 19.99 1.54 17.63
CA ALA A 219 20.98 0.46 17.75
C ALA A 219 20.48 -0.75 18.56
N SER A 220 19.41 -0.59 19.33
CA SER A 220 18.77 -1.67 20.11
C SER A 220 17.85 -2.57 19.27
N TYR A 221 17.61 -2.26 17.99
CA TYR A 221 16.86 -3.12 17.08
C TYR A 221 17.73 -4.26 16.54
N ILE A 222 17.95 -5.26 17.39
CA ILE A 222 18.83 -6.39 17.08
C ILE A 222 18.06 -7.54 16.38
N PHE A 223 16.74 -7.65 16.62
CA PHE A 223 15.92 -8.76 16.13
C PHE A 223 14.81 -8.30 15.18
N ASN A 224 15.04 -8.43 13.87
CA ASN A 224 14.03 -8.15 12.84
C ASN A 224 13.10 -9.37 12.64
N ASN A 225 12.13 -9.55 13.53
CA ASN A 225 11.06 -10.52 13.37
C ASN A 225 9.69 -9.84 13.52
N ARG A 226 8.75 -10.20 12.65
CA ARG A 226 7.37 -9.71 12.68
C ARG A 226 6.66 -9.85 14.04
N HIS A 227 6.85 -10.97 14.74
CA HIS A 227 6.21 -11.17 16.04
C HIS A 227 6.74 -10.20 17.09
N PHE A 228 8.05 -10.00 17.10
CA PHE A 228 8.70 -9.00 17.94
C PHE A 228 8.23 -7.59 17.59
N ASN A 229 8.14 -7.27 16.30
CA ASN A 229 7.59 -5.99 15.84
C ASN A 229 6.18 -5.74 16.38
N LYS A 230 5.27 -6.73 16.28
CA LYS A 230 3.90 -6.63 16.82
C LYS A 230 3.89 -6.44 18.35
N LEU A 231 4.78 -7.13 19.08
CA LEU A 231 4.91 -6.94 20.52
C LEU A 231 5.36 -5.52 20.87
N MET A 232 6.36 -4.99 20.16
CA MET A 232 6.85 -3.63 20.38
C MET A 232 5.77 -2.58 20.10
N TYR A 233 4.96 -2.75 19.05
CA TYR A 233 3.78 -1.92 18.81
C TYR A 233 2.83 -1.90 20.02
N LEU A 234 2.52 -3.07 20.59
CA LEU A 234 1.67 -3.18 21.78
C LEU A 234 2.28 -2.44 22.99
N LEU A 235 3.58 -2.61 23.23
CA LEU A 235 4.29 -1.95 24.33
C LEU A 235 4.26 -0.42 24.19
N TYR A 236 4.46 0.11 22.99
CA TYR A 236 4.40 1.55 22.75
C TYR A 236 2.96 2.10 22.80
N ALA A 237 1.96 1.31 22.40
CA ALA A 237 0.55 1.67 22.56
C ALA A 237 0.17 1.89 24.03
N MET A 238 0.68 1.07 24.94
CA MET A 238 0.47 1.25 26.39
C MET A 238 1.16 2.50 26.95
N LYS A 239 2.26 2.97 26.33
CA LYS A 239 3.01 4.16 26.77
C LYS A 239 2.50 5.48 26.16
N ALA A 240 1.71 5.43 25.09
CA ALA A 240 1.25 6.63 24.40
C ALA A 240 0.21 7.39 25.24
N SER A 241 0.45 8.70 25.48
CA SER A 241 -0.32 9.52 26.43
C SER A 241 -0.76 10.88 25.85
N ILE A 242 -1.12 10.93 24.58
CA ILE A 242 -1.69 12.15 23.98
C ILE A 242 -3.16 12.28 24.39
N LYS A 243 -3.56 13.49 24.80
CA LYS A 243 -4.93 13.81 25.20
C LYS A 243 -5.37 15.14 24.64
N ASN A 244 -6.67 15.25 24.39
CA ASN A 244 -7.35 16.49 24.02
C ASN A 244 -6.89 17.11 22.69
N ILE A 245 -6.69 16.29 21.65
CA ILE A 245 -6.20 16.79 20.36
C ILE A 245 -7.21 17.71 19.67
N GLN A 246 -8.50 17.62 19.99
CA GLN A 246 -9.55 18.51 19.48
C GLN A 246 -9.31 19.98 19.79
N LYS A 247 -8.48 20.30 20.81
CA LYS A 247 -8.10 21.68 21.10
C LYS A 247 -7.12 22.26 20.08
N TYR A 248 -6.43 21.40 19.35
CA TYR A 248 -5.31 21.75 18.48
C TYR A 248 -5.55 21.42 17.01
N VAL A 249 -6.66 20.75 16.69
CA VAL A 249 -7.04 20.37 15.33
C VAL A 249 -8.45 20.85 15.08
N ASP A 250 -8.65 21.68 14.06
CA ASP A 250 -9.97 21.89 13.48
C ASP A 250 -10.12 20.98 12.26
N LEU A 251 -11.19 20.20 12.23
CA LEU A 251 -11.54 19.30 11.13
C LEU A 251 -12.68 19.89 10.31
N TYR A 252 -12.53 19.85 8.99
CA TYR A 252 -13.59 20.16 8.03
C TYR A 252 -13.77 18.95 7.11
N MET A 253 -15.02 18.55 6.91
CA MET A 253 -15.44 17.49 6.00
C MET A 253 -16.37 18.12 4.96
N ASP A 254 -16.02 18.00 3.67
CA ASP A 254 -16.73 18.62 2.54
C ASP A 254 -17.02 20.12 2.78
N GLY A 255 -16.02 20.85 3.28
CA GLY A 255 -16.11 22.28 3.59
C GLY A 255 -16.85 22.64 4.88
N VAL A 256 -17.50 21.69 5.55
CA VAL A 256 -18.25 21.93 6.79
C VAL A 256 -17.36 21.61 8.00
N ARG A 257 -17.29 22.54 8.96
CA ARG A 257 -16.53 22.32 10.20
C ARG A 257 -17.24 21.28 11.06
N VAL A 258 -16.49 20.27 11.51
CA VAL A 258 -17.00 19.21 12.38
C VAL A 258 -16.63 19.51 13.83
N GLU A 259 -17.61 19.43 14.73
CA GLU A 259 -17.36 19.55 16.16
C GLU A 259 -16.76 18.25 16.71
N LEU A 260 -15.49 18.32 17.11
CA LEU A 260 -14.77 17.17 17.64
C LEU A 260 -15.03 16.98 19.14
N PRO A 261 -15.43 15.77 19.59
CA PRO A 261 -15.56 15.48 21.01
C PRO A 261 -14.18 15.42 21.69
N LYS A 262 -14.15 15.10 22.99
CA LYS A 262 -12.89 14.90 23.72
C LYS A 262 -12.18 13.64 23.22
N ILE A 263 -11.15 13.81 22.41
CA ILE A 263 -10.46 12.72 21.70
C ILE A 263 -8.94 12.80 21.83
N SER A 264 -8.31 11.69 21.52
CA SER A 264 -6.85 11.52 21.48
C SER A 264 -6.33 11.14 20.10
N ALA A 265 -7.18 10.63 19.20
CA ALA A 265 -6.82 10.37 17.81
C ALA A 265 -7.97 10.63 16.83
N ILE A 266 -7.61 11.06 15.63
CA ILE A 266 -8.44 11.11 14.42
C ILE A 266 -7.81 10.10 13.44
N VAL A 267 -8.64 9.28 12.81
CA VAL A 267 -8.23 8.35 11.76
C VAL A 267 -9.14 8.54 10.56
N ILE A 268 -8.51 8.65 9.39
CA ILE A 268 -9.17 8.85 8.09
C ILE A 268 -8.83 7.63 7.25
N LEU A 269 -9.82 6.81 6.92
CA LEU A 269 -9.65 5.56 6.18
C LEU A 269 -10.03 5.72 4.72
N ASN A 270 -9.26 5.09 3.84
CA ASN A 270 -9.60 4.80 2.44
C ASN A 270 -9.86 3.30 2.21
N ILE A 271 -9.38 2.44 3.12
CA ILE A 271 -9.57 0.99 3.05
C ILE A 271 -10.25 0.48 4.31
N SER A 272 -10.89 -0.68 4.19
CA SER A 272 -11.63 -1.27 5.30
C SER A 272 -10.81 -1.78 6.45
N THR A 273 -9.51 -1.95 6.24
CA THR A 273 -8.64 -2.59 7.23
C THR A 273 -7.64 -1.60 7.80
N TYR A 274 -7.41 -1.73 9.09
CA TYR A 274 -6.60 -0.83 9.89
C TYR A 274 -5.84 -1.60 10.97
N ALA A 275 -4.65 -1.12 11.30
CA ALA A 275 -3.82 -1.66 12.41
C ALA A 275 -3.56 -3.17 12.32
N GLY A 276 -3.28 -3.70 11.13
CA GLY A 276 -2.98 -5.11 10.90
C GLY A 276 -4.22 -5.96 10.69
N GLY A 277 -5.23 -5.42 9.99
CA GLY A 277 -6.40 -6.15 9.50
C GLY A 277 -7.70 -5.96 10.30
N ALA A 278 -7.74 -5.10 11.31
CA ALA A 278 -8.99 -4.79 12.01
C ALA A 278 -9.91 -3.96 11.12
N GLN A 279 -11.24 -4.12 11.24
CA GLN A 279 -12.22 -3.39 10.44
C GLN A 279 -13.09 -2.49 11.32
N PRO A 280 -12.52 -1.42 11.91
CA PRO A 280 -13.18 -0.66 12.96
C PRO A 280 -14.47 0.02 12.51
N TRP A 281 -14.57 0.39 11.23
CA TRP A 281 -15.76 1.02 10.67
C TRP A 281 -17.01 0.16 10.81
N ASP A 282 -16.88 -1.17 10.71
CA ASP A 282 -18.01 -2.10 10.74
C ASP A 282 -18.33 -2.64 12.14
N ILE A 283 -17.58 -2.26 13.18
CA ILE A 283 -17.71 -2.83 14.53
C ILE A 283 -19.01 -2.38 15.22
N GLY A 284 -19.81 -3.35 15.67
CA GLY A 284 -20.94 -3.13 16.55
C GLY A 284 -22.18 -2.57 15.84
N SER A 285 -23.17 -2.18 16.64
CA SER A 285 -24.47 -1.68 16.16
C SER A 285 -24.34 -0.42 15.33
N GLY A 286 -23.44 0.49 15.71
CA GLY A 286 -23.18 1.70 14.93
C GLY A 286 -22.50 1.40 13.60
N GLY A 287 -21.77 0.29 13.47
CA GLY A 287 -21.21 -0.17 12.20
C GLY A 287 -22.28 -0.74 11.28
N ALA A 288 -23.23 -1.52 11.82
CA ALA A 288 -24.36 -2.05 11.05
C ALA A 288 -25.26 -0.95 10.47
N CYS A 289 -25.36 0.19 11.15
CA CYS A 289 -26.11 1.35 10.68
C CYS A 289 -25.25 2.37 9.91
N ALA A 290 -23.93 2.19 9.85
CA ALA A 290 -23.05 3.11 9.15
C ALA A 290 -23.20 2.93 7.63
N PRO A 291 -22.93 3.98 6.83
CA PRO A 291 -22.72 3.82 5.41
C PRO A 291 -21.67 2.75 5.13
N LYS A 292 -21.93 1.93 4.11
CA LYS A 292 -21.01 0.88 3.70
C LYS A 292 -19.75 1.52 3.12
N GLN A 293 -18.60 1.06 3.60
CA GLN A 293 -17.32 1.46 3.06
C GLN A 293 -17.04 0.80 1.71
N ASP A 294 -16.49 1.57 0.78
CA ASP A 294 -16.00 1.13 -0.52
C ASP A 294 -14.64 1.80 -0.76
N ILE A 295 -13.72 1.09 -1.43
CA ILE A 295 -12.38 1.60 -1.71
C ILE A 295 -12.30 2.34 -3.06
N SER A 296 -13.44 2.52 -3.72
CA SER A 296 -13.57 3.01 -5.09
C SER A 296 -14.69 4.02 -5.32
N ASP A 297 -15.34 4.48 -4.24
CA ASP A 297 -16.49 5.39 -4.28
C ASP A 297 -16.12 6.88 -4.23
N GLY A 298 -14.83 7.19 -4.09
CA GLY A 298 -14.33 8.55 -3.96
C GLY A 298 -14.61 9.16 -2.58
N LEU A 299 -14.83 8.34 -1.55
CA LEU A 299 -15.09 8.78 -0.18
C LEU A 299 -14.00 8.28 0.80
N LEU A 300 -13.92 8.97 1.94
CA LEU A 300 -13.08 8.63 3.08
C LEU A 300 -13.93 8.48 4.34
N GLU A 301 -13.71 7.43 5.11
CA GLU A 301 -14.32 7.25 6.41
C GLU A 301 -13.52 7.97 7.50
N VAL A 302 -14.19 8.86 8.23
CA VAL A 302 -13.56 9.60 9.32
C VAL A 302 -14.07 9.10 10.67
N MET A 303 -13.16 8.65 11.51
CA MET A 303 -13.45 8.17 12.86
C MET A 303 -12.46 8.70 13.90
N CYS A 304 -12.81 8.60 15.18
CA CYS A 304 -12.02 9.10 16.29
C CYS A 304 -11.94 8.12 17.46
N PHE A 305 -10.86 8.26 18.25
CA PHE A 305 -10.67 7.50 19.49
C PHE A 305 -10.48 8.42 20.70
N LYS A 306 -11.14 8.09 21.81
CA LYS A 306 -11.07 8.85 23.07
C LYS A 306 -9.71 8.72 23.79
N SER A 307 -9.00 7.61 23.60
CA SER A 307 -7.71 7.29 24.20
C SER A 307 -7.09 6.05 23.54
N SER A 308 -5.82 5.75 23.85
CA SER A 308 -5.17 4.49 23.45
C SER A 308 -5.90 3.25 24.01
N VAL A 309 -6.42 3.34 25.25
CA VAL A 309 -7.23 2.28 25.86
C VAL A 309 -8.55 2.08 25.10
N HIS A 310 -9.23 3.17 24.72
CA HIS A 310 -10.45 3.09 23.91
C HIS A 310 -10.17 2.40 22.58
N MET A 311 -9.09 2.79 21.91
CA MET A 311 -8.64 2.17 20.66
C MET A 311 -8.37 0.67 20.83
N GLY A 312 -7.67 0.27 21.89
CA GLY A 312 -7.44 -1.14 22.21
C GLY A 312 -8.74 -1.93 22.45
N LEU A 313 -9.71 -1.36 23.16
CA LEU A 313 -11.02 -1.98 23.39
C LEU A 313 -11.84 -2.13 22.11
N VAL A 314 -11.74 -1.18 21.17
CA VAL A 314 -12.35 -1.29 19.85
C VAL A 314 -11.74 -2.44 19.06
N TYR A 315 -10.42 -2.60 19.09
CA TYR A 315 -9.73 -3.67 18.35
C TYR A 315 -10.10 -5.08 18.81
N ILE A 316 -10.47 -5.26 20.08
CA ILE A 316 -10.96 -6.54 20.60
C ILE A 316 -12.49 -6.66 20.57
N GLY A 317 -13.19 -5.71 19.95
CA GLY A 317 -14.64 -5.74 19.77
C GLY A 317 -15.47 -5.43 21.02
N LEU A 318 -14.88 -4.90 22.09
CA LEU A 318 -15.59 -4.56 23.33
C LEU A 318 -16.18 -3.13 23.33
N ARG A 319 -15.76 -2.29 22.39
CA ARG A 319 -16.25 -0.91 22.21
C ARG A 319 -16.35 -0.58 20.73
N GLU A 320 -17.06 0.49 20.40
CA GLU A 320 -17.16 1.03 19.05
C GLU A 320 -16.32 2.30 18.89
N PRO A 321 -15.78 2.59 17.69
CA PRO A 321 -15.13 3.87 17.42
C PRO A 321 -16.17 5.02 17.38
N LEU A 322 -15.70 6.25 17.51
CA LEU A 322 -16.55 7.42 17.26
C LEU A 322 -16.54 7.73 15.76
N ARG A 323 -17.57 7.32 15.03
CA ARG A 323 -17.71 7.60 13.59
C ARG A 323 -18.20 9.03 13.40
N LEU A 324 -17.50 9.81 12.58
CA LEU A 324 -17.90 11.17 12.22
C LEU A 324 -18.69 11.21 10.90
N GLY A 325 -18.35 10.33 9.96
CA GLY A 325 -19.05 10.20 8.68
C GLY A 325 -18.11 9.82 7.53
N GLN A 326 -18.67 9.84 6.31
CA GLN A 326 -17.91 9.76 5.06
C GLN A 326 -17.85 11.15 4.41
N CYS A 327 -16.78 11.44 3.68
CA CYS A 327 -16.62 12.69 2.94
C CYS A 327 -15.67 12.54 1.75
N SER A 328 -15.74 13.47 0.80
CA SER A 328 -14.90 13.49 -0.41
C SER A 328 -13.74 14.49 -0.36
N ASP A 329 -13.79 15.44 0.57
CA ASP A 329 -12.73 16.41 0.84
C ASP A 329 -12.53 16.55 2.36
N ILE A 330 -11.27 16.54 2.79
CA ILE A 330 -10.90 16.80 4.17
C ILE A 330 -9.93 17.95 4.24
N LYS A 331 -10.21 18.89 5.15
CA LYS A 331 -9.27 19.93 5.53
C LYS A 331 -9.04 19.92 7.03
N LEU A 332 -7.78 19.85 7.42
CA LEU A 332 -7.31 19.89 8.79
C LEU A 332 -6.54 21.19 9.02
N HIS A 333 -6.89 21.91 10.08
CA HIS A 333 -6.11 23.05 10.54
C HIS A 333 -5.44 22.73 11.87
N LEU A 334 -4.12 22.60 11.85
CA LEU A 334 -3.28 22.24 12.98
C LEU A 334 -2.73 23.50 13.65
N LYS A 335 -3.04 23.67 14.95
CA LYS A 335 -2.61 24.81 15.77
C LYS A 335 -1.30 24.54 16.53
N LYS A 336 -0.89 23.29 16.62
CA LYS A 336 0.33 22.81 17.31
C LYS A 336 0.92 21.65 16.54
N THR A 337 2.20 21.37 16.79
CA THR A 337 2.84 20.15 16.32
C THR A 337 2.13 18.93 16.91
N VAL A 338 1.76 17.99 16.06
CA VAL A 338 1.08 16.74 16.45
C VAL A 338 1.71 15.55 15.72
N PRO A 339 1.78 14.37 16.34
CA PRO A 339 2.16 13.17 15.61
C PRO A 339 1.14 12.85 14.53
N MET A 340 1.64 12.54 13.34
CA MET A 340 0.86 12.13 12.18
C MET A 340 1.55 10.97 11.49
N HIS A 341 0.78 10.10 10.84
CA HIS A 341 1.33 9.12 9.92
C HIS A 341 0.38 8.94 8.74
N VAL A 342 0.95 8.53 7.61
CA VAL A 342 0.22 8.19 6.38
C VAL A 342 0.73 6.84 5.92
N ASP A 343 -0.19 5.91 5.67
CA ASP A 343 0.11 4.53 5.27
C ASP A 343 1.13 3.82 6.21
N GLY A 344 1.17 4.25 7.49
CA GLY A 344 2.05 3.71 8.52
C GLY A 344 3.44 4.36 8.62
N GLU A 345 3.78 5.33 7.75
CA GLU A 345 5.02 6.11 7.85
C GLU A 345 4.80 7.36 8.74
N PRO A 346 5.42 7.45 9.93
CA PRO A 346 5.08 8.47 10.93
C PRO A 346 6.09 9.64 11.00
N TRP A 347 5.61 10.83 11.40
CA TRP A 347 6.43 12.02 11.68
C TRP A 347 5.75 12.97 12.69
N GLU A 348 6.49 14.00 13.14
CA GLU A 348 5.93 15.14 13.89
C GLU A 348 5.48 16.20 12.88
N GLN A 349 4.17 16.44 12.80
CA GLN A 349 3.59 17.38 11.85
C GLN A 349 3.42 18.76 12.48
N ASP A 350 4.13 19.75 11.95
CA ASP A 350 4.07 21.13 12.39
C ASP A 350 2.71 21.81 12.14
N PRO A 351 2.39 22.91 12.87
CA PRO A 351 1.17 23.69 12.66
C PRO A 351 1.03 24.13 11.21
N GLY A 352 -0.20 24.16 10.70
CA GLY A 352 -0.48 24.52 9.31
C GLY A 352 -1.81 23.95 8.85
N THR A 353 -2.05 23.98 7.54
CA THR A 353 -3.26 23.43 6.93
C THR A 353 -2.89 22.21 6.10
N ILE A 354 -3.64 21.11 6.28
CA ILE A 354 -3.49 19.90 5.47
C ILE A 354 -4.80 19.70 4.73
N THR A 355 -4.72 19.41 3.43
CA THR A 355 -5.87 19.00 2.63
C THR A 355 -5.68 17.57 2.14
N VAL A 356 -6.75 16.79 2.14
CA VAL A 356 -6.81 15.44 1.61
C VAL A 356 -7.91 15.42 0.57
N THR A 357 -7.51 15.16 -0.68
CA THR A 357 -8.39 15.25 -1.86
C THR A 357 -8.16 14.05 -2.76
N HIS A 358 -9.19 13.59 -3.44
CA HIS A 358 -9.07 12.50 -4.39
C HIS A 358 -8.03 12.84 -5.48
N SER A 359 -7.12 11.91 -5.77
CA SER A 359 -6.06 12.07 -6.77
C SER A 359 -6.38 11.30 -8.05
N TYR A 360 -6.35 9.97 -7.99
CA TYR A 360 -6.68 9.07 -9.10
C TYR A 360 -6.96 7.67 -8.57
N GLN A 361 -7.53 6.83 -9.43
CA GLN A 361 -7.76 5.42 -9.11
C GLN A 361 -6.65 4.53 -9.68
N ALA A 362 -6.13 3.61 -8.87
CA ALA A 362 -5.32 2.49 -9.33
C ALA A 362 -6.20 1.28 -9.65
N THR A 363 -5.76 0.46 -10.62
CA THR A 363 -6.41 -0.82 -10.90
C THR A 363 -5.73 -1.92 -10.08
N VAL A 364 -6.44 -2.53 -9.14
CA VAL A 364 -5.91 -3.55 -8.24
C VAL A 364 -6.68 -4.86 -8.40
N LEU A 365 -6.04 -5.97 -8.03
CA LEU A 365 -6.70 -7.26 -7.93
C LEU A 365 -7.21 -7.50 -6.51
N VAL A 366 -8.37 -8.14 -6.41
CA VAL A 366 -8.98 -8.61 -5.15
C VAL A 366 -9.02 -10.12 -5.19
N ARG A 367 -8.53 -10.74 -4.12
CA ARG A 367 -8.63 -12.18 -3.91
C ARG A 367 -9.96 -12.49 -3.23
N ASN A 368 -10.89 -13.06 -4.01
CA ASN A 368 -12.20 -13.51 -3.55
C ASN A 368 -12.12 -14.74 -2.63
#